data_AF-A0A7X0RWR4-F1
#
_entry.id   AF-A0A7X0RWR4-F1
#
_cell.length_a   1.000
_cell.length_b   1.000
_cell.length_c   1.000
_cell.angle_alpha   90.00
_cell.angle_beta   90.00
_cell.angle_gamma   90.00
#
_symmetry.space_group_name_H-M   'P 1'
#
loop_
_entity.id
_entity.type
_entity.pdbx_description
1 polymer ?
#
loop_
_entity_poly.entity_id
_entity_poly.type
_entity_poly.pdbx_seq_one_letter_code
_entity_poly.pdbx_strand_id
1 'polypeptide(L)'
;MRLRMSLTCAMLAATVVLSSCGAESSGGGEQLSYKDVKSMVVDILGSQEAQEALEKAQTQKYGTSSLHMQALTPSDQEQVRTAVKDVLTSSNYSKVLEEIMTDTKFAGEFAKAVSKDNKQIHKDLLKDPTYQQELVSVFKNSEMKQVILESTKMPEYRKQMMSAVQEAVQSPLFKLELMKILQTVVKDELNPDKTKPSQGGKEGGGGQGGNQEGGGEGGGGGGGGGGNG
;
A
#
# COMPACT_ATOMS: atom_id res chain seq x y z
N MET A 1 -65.30 -4.58 -64.78
CA MET A 1 -64.28 -4.95 -65.79
C MET A 1 -63.33 -3.83 -66.21
N ARG A 2 -63.62 -2.53 -65.96
CA ARG A 2 -62.73 -1.41 -66.37
C ARG A 2 -61.47 -1.23 -65.49
N LEU A 3 -61.49 -1.69 -64.23
CA LEU A 3 -60.36 -1.52 -63.30
C LEU A 3 -59.22 -2.53 -63.53
N ARG A 4 -59.54 -3.76 -63.99
CA ARG A 4 -58.53 -4.79 -64.29
C ARG A 4 -57.74 -4.51 -65.56
N MET A 5 -58.35 -3.84 -66.54
CA MET A 5 -57.70 -3.45 -67.80
C MET A 5 -56.74 -2.27 -67.63
N SER A 6 -57.04 -1.37 -66.69
CA SER A 6 -56.15 -0.25 -66.33
C SER A 6 -54.91 -0.71 -65.55
N LEU A 7 -55.02 -1.78 -64.76
CA LEU A 7 -53.90 -2.38 -64.01
C LEU A 7 -52.92 -3.14 -64.90
N THR A 8 -53.41 -3.82 -65.95
CA THR A 8 -52.55 -4.51 -66.92
C THR A 8 -51.79 -3.56 -67.85
N CYS A 9 -52.38 -2.41 -68.22
CA CYS A 9 -51.64 -1.38 -68.99
C CYS A 9 -50.58 -0.65 -68.15
N ALA A 10 -50.82 -0.45 -66.86
CA ALA A 10 -49.85 0.18 -65.97
C ALA A 10 -48.60 -0.70 -65.71
N MET A 11 -48.77 -2.02 -65.67
CA MET A 11 -47.64 -2.95 -65.48
C MET A 11 -46.76 -3.07 -66.74
N LEU A 12 -47.36 -2.98 -67.94
CA LEU A 12 -46.62 -3.05 -69.21
C LEU A 12 -45.83 -1.76 -69.52
N ALA A 13 -46.30 -0.61 -69.00
CA ALA A 13 -45.61 0.67 -69.14
C ALA A 13 -44.35 0.76 -68.25
N ALA A 14 -44.35 0.08 -67.09
CA ALA A 14 -43.22 0.09 -66.16
C ALA A 14 -41.99 -0.69 -66.67
N THR A 15 -42.18 -1.70 -67.53
CA THR A 15 -41.07 -2.49 -68.09
C THR A 15 -40.32 -1.79 -69.22
N VAL A 16 -40.91 -0.78 -69.87
CA VAL A 16 -40.27 -0.05 -70.98
C VAL A 16 -39.31 1.04 -70.48
N VAL A 17 -39.53 1.57 -69.27
CA VAL A 17 -38.71 2.66 -68.69
C VAL A 17 -37.38 2.14 -68.10
N LEU A 18 -37.28 0.86 -67.74
CA LEU A 18 -36.05 0.27 -67.19
C LEU A 18 -35.03 -0.17 -68.25
N SER A 19 -35.38 -0.16 -69.54
CA SER A 19 -34.47 -0.55 -70.63
C SER A 19 -33.88 0.65 -71.41
N SER A 20 -34.14 1.89 -70.98
CA SER A 20 -33.71 3.09 -71.72
C SER A 20 -32.63 3.94 -71.04
N CYS A 21 -31.88 3.39 -70.08
CA CYS A 21 -30.71 4.06 -69.53
C CYS A 21 -29.46 3.20 -69.79
N GLY A 22 -28.76 3.49 -70.89
CA GLY A 22 -27.40 2.99 -71.12
C GLY A 22 -27.06 2.67 -72.57
N ALA A 23 -26.73 3.69 -73.37
CA ALA A 23 -25.90 3.52 -74.56
C ALA A 23 -24.97 4.73 -74.75
N GLU A 24 -23.66 4.46 -74.63
CA GLU A 24 -22.43 5.13 -75.10
C GLU A 24 -21.40 5.17 -73.95
N SER A 25 -20.12 4.86 -74.11
CA SER A 25 -19.27 4.23 -75.13
C SER A 25 -17.87 4.12 -74.49
N SER A 26 -16.93 3.42 -75.14
CA SER A 26 -15.55 3.09 -74.71
C SER A 26 -15.46 1.85 -73.81
N GLY A 27 -14.67 0.81 -74.07
CA GLY A 27 -13.55 0.60 -74.98
C GLY A 27 -12.53 -0.26 -74.21
N GLY A 28 -12.19 -1.44 -74.73
CA GLY A 28 -11.12 -2.28 -74.16
C GLY A 28 -11.59 -3.26 -73.07
N GLY A 29 -11.94 -4.47 -73.48
CA GLY A 29 -12.03 -5.60 -72.56
C GLY A 29 -10.63 -6.08 -72.20
N GLU A 30 -10.15 -5.67 -71.03
CA GLU A 30 -9.30 -6.53 -70.20
C GLU A 30 -10.19 -7.03 -69.06
N GLN A 31 -10.34 -8.35 -68.96
CA GLN A 31 -10.97 -8.97 -67.80
C GLN A 31 -10.16 -8.58 -66.57
N LEU A 32 -10.65 -7.62 -65.78
CA LEU A 32 -10.16 -7.40 -64.42
C LEU A 32 -10.18 -8.76 -63.71
N SER A 33 -8.99 -9.27 -63.37
CA SER A 33 -8.86 -10.55 -62.70
C SER A 33 -9.60 -10.47 -61.37
N TYR A 34 -10.27 -11.56 -60.96
CA TYR A 34 -10.85 -11.68 -59.62
C TYR A 34 -9.84 -11.36 -58.52
N LYS A 35 -8.55 -11.57 -58.81
CA LYS A 35 -7.43 -11.22 -57.94
C LYS A 35 -7.28 -9.69 -57.76
N ASP A 36 -7.48 -8.91 -58.81
CA ASP A 36 -7.35 -7.45 -58.78
C ASP A 36 -8.58 -6.80 -58.14
N VAL A 37 -9.77 -7.36 -58.38
CA VAL A 37 -11.00 -6.95 -57.66
C VAL A 37 -10.89 -7.32 -56.18
N LYS A 38 -10.36 -8.50 -55.84
CA LYS A 38 -10.16 -8.90 -54.45
C LYS A 38 -9.14 -8.02 -53.74
N SER A 39 -8.01 -7.70 -54.37
CA SER A 39 -7.02 -6.79 -53.75
C SER A 39 -7.61 -5.40 -53.57
N MET A 40 -8.37 -4.90 -54.54
CA MET A 40 -9.06 -3.61 -54.41
C MET A 40 -10.09 -3.61 -53.27
N VAL A 41 -10.87 -4.68 -53.10
CA VAL A 41 -11.83 -4.79 -51.97
C VAL A 41 -11.10 -4.93 -50.64
N VAL A 42 -9.99 -5.66 -50.58
CA VAL A 42 -9.18 -5.78 -49.36
C VAL A 42 -8.53 -4.45 -49.00
N ASP A 43 -8.06 -3.67 -49.99
CA ASP A 43 -7.51 -2.34 -49.78
C ASP A 43 -8.60 -1.33 -49.38
N ILE A 44 -9.82 -1.44 -49.91
CA ILE A 44 -10.96 -0.64 -49.46
C ILE A 44 -11.32 -1.00 -48.02
N LEU A 45 -11.41 -2.28 -47.65
CA LEU A 45 -11.70 -2.70 -46.27
C LEU A 45 -10.55 -2.40 -45.30
N GLY A 46 -9.31 -2.38 -45.79
CA GLY A 46 -8.10 -2.05 -45.03
C GLY A 46 -7.81 -0.55 -44.95
N SER A 47 -8.46 0.26 -45.79
CA SER A 47 -8.37 1.71 -45.79
C SER A 47 -8.86 2.30 -44.46
N GLN A 48 -8.21 3.37 -44.02
CA GLN A 48 -8.60 4.14 -42.83
C GLN A 48 -10.05 4.64 -42.93
N GLU A 49 -10.52 4.95 -44.14
CA GLU A 49 -11.90 5.41 -44.36
C GLU A 49 -12.93 4.31 -44.08
N ALA A 50 -12.63 3.04 -44.40
CA ALA A 50 -13.53 1.93 -44.09
C ALA A 50 -13.52 1.61 -42.60
N GLN A 51 -12.38 1.72 -41.93
CA GLN A 51 -12.30 1.57 -40.47
C GLN A 51 -13.10 2.68 -39.76
N GLU A 52 -12.95 3.93 -40.21
CA GLU A 52 -13.69 5.07 -39.67
C GLU A 52 -15.20 4.99 -39.98
N ALA A 53 -15.57 4.52 -41.17
CA ALA A 53 -16.96 4.28 -41.53
C ALA A 53 -17.59 3.15 -40.70
N LEU A 54 -16.82 2.10 -40.40
CA LEU A 54 -17.26 1.00 -39.54
C LEU A 54 -17.43 1.47 -38.09
N GLU A 55 -16.49 2.26 -37.57
CA GLU A 55 -16.55 2.86 -36.24
C GLU A 55 -17.72 3.84 -36.11
N LYS A 56 -17.96 4.68 -37.13
CA LYS A 56 -19.13 5.57 -37.22
C LYS A 56 -20.43 4.79 -37.31
N ALA A 57 -20.50 3.73 -38.11
CA ALA A 57 -21.69 2.89 -38.23
C ALA A 57 -21.99 2.12 -36.94
N GLN A 58 -20.96 1.61 -36.24
CA GLN A 58 -21.09 0.96 -34.95
C GLN A 58 -21.55 1.94 -33.87
N THR A 59 -20.95 3.14 -33.82
CA THR A 59 -21.31 4.20 -32.87
C THR A 59 -22.73 4.71 -33.11
N GLN A 60 -23.13 4.89 -34.37
CA GLN A 60 -24.45 5.40 -34.76
C GLN A 60 -25.57 4.40 -34.49
N LYS A 61 -25.30 3.08 -34.56
CA LYS A 61 -26.32 2.05 -34.36
C LYS A 61 -26.41 1.55 -32.92
N TYR A 62 -25.35 1.67 -32.11
CA TYR A 62 -25.32 1.03 -30.80
C TYR A 62 -24.74 1.86 -29.63
N GLY A 63 -24.28 3.08 -29.86
CA GLY A 63 -23.74 3.94 -28.79
C GLY A 63 -22.44 3.41 -28.18
N THR A 64 -21.62 4.32 -27.69
CA THR A 64 -20.20 4.10 -27.33
C THR A 64 -19.94 3.18 -26.11
N SER A 65 -20.93 2.48 -25.54
CA SER A 65 -20.69 1.72 -24.29
C SER A 65 -21.56 0.47 -24.04
N SER A 66 -22.22 -0.12 -25.04
CA SER A 66 -23.05 -1.34 -24.81
C SER A 66 -22.85 -2.47 -25.82
N LEU A 67 -21.98 -2.31 -26.82
CA LEU A 67 -21.92 -3.21 -27.98
C LEU A 67 -20.95 -4.39 -27.84
N HIS A 68 -21.14 -5.26 -26.87
CA HIS A 68 -20.66 -6.65 -27.07
C HIS A 68 -21.48 -7.71 -26.37
N MET A 69 -22.27 -7.41 -25.33
CA MET A 69 -23.03 -8.44 -24.63
C MET A 69 -24.48 -8.59 -25.13
N GLN A 70 -25.14 -7.50 -25.55
CA GLN A 70 -26.55 -7.56 -25.99
C GLN A 70 -26.75 -8.11 -27.41
N ALA A 71 -25.71 -8.19 -28.24
CA ALA A 71 -25.78 -8.72 -29.61
C ALA A 71 -25.38 -10.20 -29.72
N LEU A 72 -24.91 -10.80 -28.62
CA LEU A 72 -24.48 -12.19 -28.56
C LEU A 72 -25.67 -13.13 -28.35
N THR A 73 -25.66 -14.28 -29.00
CA THR A 73 -26.67 -15.31 -28.71
C THR A 73 -26.50 -15.81 -27.26
N PRO A 74 -27.55 -16.33 -26.61
CA PRO A 74 -27.43 -16.86 -25.24
C PRO A 74 -26.28 -17.87 -25.08
N SER A 75 -26.00 -18.67 -26.12
CA SER A 75 -24.88 -19.62 -26.17
C SER A 75 -23.52 -18.93 -26.16
N ASP A 76 -23.38 -17.81 -26.85
CA ASP A 76 -22.11 -17.05 -26.88
C ASP A 76 -21.86 -16.34 -25.54
N GLN A 77 -22.92 -15.91 -24.84
CA GLN A 77 -22.80 -15.36 -23.49
C GLN A 77 -22.29 -16.39 -22.47
N GLU A 78 -22.70 -17.65 -22.58
CA GLU A 78 -22.19 -18.74 -21.73
C GLU A 78 -20.72 -19.06 -22.03
N GLN A 79 -20.33 -19.03 -23.30
CA GLN A 79 -18.93 -19.22 -23.70
C GLN A 79 -18.04 -18.07 -23.19
N VAL A 80 -18.51 -16.82 -23.29
CA VAL A 80 -17.80 -15.66 -22.73
C VAL A 80 -17.67 -15.76 -21.21
N ARG A 81 -18.74 -16.16 -20.49
CA ARG A 81 -18.67 -16.36 -19.03
C ARG A 81 -17.69 -17.46 -18.64
N THR A 82 -17.66 -18.55 -19.41
CA THR A 82 -16.74 -19.67 -19.16
C THR A 82 -15.29 -19.23 -19.41
N ALA A 83 -15.03 -18.55 -20.52
CA ALA A 83 -13.70 -18.00 -20.82
C ALA A 83 -13.23 -17.00 -19.76
N VAL A 84 -14.11 -16.09 -19.30
CA VAL A 84 -13.79 -15.15 -18.22
C VAL A 84 -13.50 -15.89 -16.92
N LYS A 85 -14.31 -16.90 -16.57
CA LYS A 85 -14.07 -17.73 -15.38
C LYS A 85 -12.73 -18.45 -15.48
N ASP A 86 -12.42 -19.05 -16.62
CA ASP A 86 -11.18 -19.79 -16.82
C ASP A 86 -9.95 -18.87 -16.76
N VAL A 87 -10.06 -17.66 -17.31
CA VAL A 87 -9.00 -16.64 -17.19
C VAL A 87 -8.83 -16.21 -15.73
N LEU A 88 -9.91 -15.83 -15.04
CA LEU A 88 -9.86 -15.34 -13.65
C LEU A 88 -9.44 -16.41 -12.65
N THR A 89 -9.72 -17.69 -12.92
CA THR A 89 -9.34 -18.82 -12.05
C THR A 89 -8.05 -19.51 -12.48
N SER A 90 -7.43 -19.08 -13.57
CA SER A 90 -6.14 -19.61 -14.01
C SER A 90 -5.04 -19.28 -13.00
N SER A 91 -4.10 -20.20 -12.83
CA SER A 91 -2.92 -20.01 -11.97
C SER A 91 -2.01 -18.86 -12.41
N ASN A 92 -2.15 -18.39 -13.66
CA ASN A 92 -1.37 -17.30 -14.22
C ASN A 92 -2.02 -15.93 -14.00
N TYR A 93 -3.30 -15.87 -13.60
CA TYR A 93 -4.01 -14.60 -13.40
C TYR A 93 -3.43 -13.78 -12.25
N SER A 94 -2.85 -14.41 -11.23
CA SER A 94 -2.17 -13.70 -10.14
C SER A 94 -1.08 -12.76 -10.65
N LYS A 95 -0.30 -13.17 -11.66
CA LYS A 95 0.74 -12.32 -12.26
C LYS A 95 0.16 -11.14 -13.03
N VAL A 96 -0.91 -11.38 -13.76
CA VAL A 96 -1.64 -10.32 -14.49
C VAL A 96 -2.25 -9.33 -13.51
N LEU A 97 -2.83 -9.82 -12.41
CA LEU A 97 -3.38 -8.97 -11.35
C LEU A 97 -2.29 -8.16 -10.65
N GLU A 98 -1.13 -8.75 -10.36
CA GLU A 98 0.03 -8.04 -9.83
C GLU A 98 0.47 -6.91 -10.76
N GLU A 99 0.62 -7.18 -12.05
CA GLU A 99 0.98 -6.18 -13.05
C GLU A 99 -0.04 -5.03 -13.11
N ILE A 100 -1.34 -5.35 -13.13
CA ILE A 100 -2.41 -4.35 -13.13
C ILE A 100 -2.43 -3.53 -11.83
N MET A 101 -2.16 -4.16 -10.67
CA MET A 101 -2.09 -3.47 -9.37
C MET A 101 -0.89 -2.53 -9.25
N THR A 102 0.16 -2.71 -10.04
CA THR A 102 1.27 -1.75 -10.08
C THR A 102 0.97 -0.48 -10.87
N ASP A 103 -0.07 -0.49 -11.72
CA ASP A 103 -0.51 0.72 -12.40
C ASP A 103 -1.20 1.68 -11.41
N THR A 104 -0.59 2.85 -11.23
CA THR A 104 -1.10 3.91 -10.34
C THR A 104 -2.52 4.37 -10.63
N LYS A 105 -2.99 4.34 -11.88
CA LYS A 105 -4.37 4.71 -12.23
C LYS A 105 -5.35 3.66 -11.76
N PHE A 106 -5.06 2.39 -12.07
CA PHE A 106 -5.87 1.27 -11.60
C PHE A 106 -5.85 1.18 -10.07
N ALA A 107 -4.66 1.21 -9.45
CA ALA A 107 -4.51 1.18 -8.01
C ALA A 107 -5.25 2.34 -7.32
N GLY A 108 -5.24 3.53 -7.91
CA GLY A 108 -5.95 4.69 -7.39
C GLY A 108 -7.48 4.54 -7.43
N GLU A 109 -8.03 4.04 -8.54
CA GLU A 109 -9.47 3.78 -8.65
C GLU A 109 -9.91 2.58 -7.80
N PHE A 110 -9.12 1.51 -7.80
CA PHE A 110 -9.34 0.34 -6.96
C PHE A 110 -9.34 0.73 -5.48
N ALA A 111 -8.33 1.48 -5.02
CA ALA A 111 -8.25 1.96 -3.64
C ALA A 111 -9.47 2.81 -3.27
N LYS A 112 -9.97 3.66 -4.16
CA LYS A 112 -11.21 4.44 -3.94
C LYS A 112 -12.43 3.53 -3.82
N ALA A 113 -12.57 2.54 -4.69
CA ALA A 113 -13.68 1.61 -4.69
C ALA A 113 -13.73 0.77 -3.40
N VAL A 114 -12.56 0.27 -2.94
CA VAL A 114 -12.49 -0.58 -1.75
C VAL A 114 -12.29 0.18 -0.45
N SER A 115 -12.01 1.49 -0.48
CA SER A 115 -11.66 2.30 0.71
C SER A 115 -12.68 2.16 1.84
N LYS A 116 -13.98 2.20 1.51
CA LYS A 116 -15.06 2.12 2.48
C LYS A 116 -15.08 0.77 3.21
N ASP A 117 -15.00 -0.31 2.43
CA ASP A 117 -15.05 -1.67 2.97
C ASP A 117 -13.74 -2.01 3.68
N ASN A 118 -12.60 -1.57 3.15
CA ASN A 118 -11.30 -1.73 3.81
C ASN A 118 -11.27 -1.01 5.18
N LYS A 119 -11.84 0.19 5.27
CA LYS A 119 -12.00 0.89 6.56
C LYS A 119 -12.89 0.12 7.53
N GLN A 120 -13.93 -0.54 7.04
CA GLN A 120 -14.81 -1.35 7.87
C GLN A 120 -14.08 -2.61 8.35
N ILE A 121 -13.37 -3.32 7.47
CA ILE A 121 -12.52 -4.47 7.81
C ILE A 121 -11.51 -4.09 8.88
N HIS A 122 -10.77 -2.98 8.71
CA HIS A 122 -9.83 -2.53 9.74
C HIS A 122 -10.51 -2.22 11.09
N LYS A 123 -11.71 -1.62 11.09
CA LYS A 123 -12.46 -1.37 12.33
C LYS A 123 -12.90 -2.66 13.02
N ASP A 124 -13.26 -3.67 12.26
CA ASP A 124 -13.72 -4.94 12.81
C ASP A 124 -12.54 -5.81 13.25
N LEU A 125 -11.42 -5.80 12.52
CA LEU A 125 -10.15 -6.38 12.97
C LEU A 125 -9.69 -5.76 14.29
N LEU A 126 -9.81 -4.44 14.48
CA LEU A 126 -9.48 -3.81 15.77
C LEU A 126 -10.29 -4.34 16.95
N LYS A 127 -11.48 -4.92 16.72
CA LYS A 127 -12.31 -5.53 17.77
C LYS A 127 -11.98 -7.01 17.97
N ASP A 128 -11.24 -7.62 17.06
CA ASP A 128 -10.87 -9.03 17.12
C ASP A 128 -9.77 -9.26 18.19
N PRO A 129 -9.95 -10.22 19.12
CA PRO A 129 -8.98 -10.50 20.17
C PRO A 129 -7.60 -10.90 19.65
N THR A 130 -7.53 -11.66 18.54
CA THR A 130 -6.26 -12.12 17.96
C THR A 130 -5.51 -10.94 17.35
N TYR A 131 -6.18 -10.08 16.60
CA TYR A 131 -5.56 -8.88 16.04
C TYR A 131 -5.11 -7.90 17.14
N GLN A 132 -5.88 -7.77 18.23
CA GLN A 132 -5.46 -6.98 19.40
C GLN A 132 -4.19 -7.54 20.05
N GLN A 133 -4.05 -8.86 20.16
CA GLN A 133 -2.82 -9.47 20.68
C GLN A 133 -1.61 -9.17 19.80
N GLU A 134 -1.77 -9.26 18.48
CA GLU A 134 -0.74 -8.89 17.52
C GLU A 134 -0.37 -7.40 17.64
N LEU A 135 -1.35 -6.50 17.75
CA LEU A 135 -1.09 -5.08 17.99
C LEU A 135 -0.34 -4.83 19.30
N VAL A 136 -0.70 -5.52 20.38
CA VAL A 136 0.03 -5.42 21.66
C VAL A 136 1.48 -5.91 21.50
N SER A 137 1.72 -6.93 20.68
CA SER A 137 3.08 -7.39 20.38
C SER A 137 3.89 -6.32 19.64
N VAL A 138 3.27 -5.62 18.68
CA VAL A 138 3.87 -4.47 17.99
C VAL A 138 4.18 -3.35 18.99
N PHE A 139 3.27 -3.03 19.90
CA PHE A 139 3.51 -2.00 20.92
C PHE A 139 4.63 -2.35 21.91
N LYS A 140 4.94 -3.63 22.08
CA LYS A 140 6.02 -4.10 22.97
C LYS A 140 7.40 -4.15 22.28
N ASN A 141 7.49 -3.81 21.00
CA ASN A 141 8.75 -3.77 20.29
C ASN A 141 9.69 -2.69 20.86
N SER A 142 11.00 -2.81 20.57
CA SER A 142 12.01 -1.91 21.15
C SER A 142 11.85 -0.45 20.70
N GLU A 143 11.41 -0.23 19.46
CA GLU A 143 11.22 1.10 18.88
C GLU A 143 10.06 1.83 19.54
N MET A 144 8.92 1.16 19.73
CA MET A 144 7.77 1.73 20.42
C MET A 144 8.06 1.98 21.90
N LYS A 145 8.87 1.13 22.55
CA LYS A 145 9.36 1.40 23.92
C LYS A 145 10.18 2.70 23.98
N GLN A 146 11.00 2.98 22.97
CA GLN A 146 11.75 4.25 22.90
C GLN A 146 10.80 5.44 22.72
N VAL A 147 9.82 5.35 21.81
CA VAL A 147 8.80 6.40 21.61
C VAL A 147 8.00 6.65 22.90
N ILE A 148 7.60 5.59 23.61
CA ILE A 148 6.92 5.70 24.91
C ILE A 148 7.83 6.37 25.94
N LEU A 149 9.10 5.98 26.01
CA LEU A 149 10.07 6.55 26.95
C LEU A 149 10.36 8.03 26.63
N GLU A 150 10.46 8.41 25.37
CA GLU A 150 10.57 9.82 24.97
C GLU A 150 9.31 10.61 25.32
N SER A 151 8.13 10.01 25.17
CA SER A 151 6.86 10.62 25.58
C SER A 151 6.85 10.93 27.10
N THR A 152 7.45 10.08 27.93
CA THR A 152 7.59 10.37 29.37
C THR A 152 8.54 11.54 29.69
N LYS A 153 9.42 11.91 28.76
CA LYS A 153 10.33 13.05 28.94
C LYS A 153 9.69 14.38 28.58
N MET A 154 8.51 14.39 27.95
CA MET A 154 7.83 15.62 27.55
C MET A 154 7.47 16.48 28.77
N PRO A 155 7.53 17.82 28.66
CA PRO A 155 7.27 18.74 29.78
C PRO A 155 5.92 18.51 30.46
N GLU A 156 4.89 18.14 29.70
CA GLU A 156 3.54 17.87 30.17
C GLU A 156 3.52 16.64 31.10
N TYR A 157 4.16 15.55 30.67
CA TYR A 157 4.29 14.34 31.49
C TYR A 157 5.14 14.60 32.73
N ARG A 158 6.24 15.36 32.61
CA ARG A 158 7.06 15.76 33.77
C ARG A 158 6.26 16.59 34.78
N LYS A 159 5.42 17.52 34.31
CA LYS A 159 4.56 18.33 35.19
C LYS A 159 3.56 17.45 35.94
N GLN A 160 2.92 16.51 35.25
CA GLN A 160 2.02 15.55 35.88
C GLN A 160 2.76 14.65 36.88
N MET A 161 3.94 14.16 36.52
CA MET A 161 4.79 13.37 37.40
C MET A 161 5.20 14.17 38.66
N MET A 162 5.60 15.44 38.50
CA MET A 162 5.92 16.32 39.62
C MET A 162 4.71 16.56 40.52
N SER A 163 3.51 16.73 39.97
CA SER A 163 2.27 16.84 40.77
C SER A 163 2.03 15.57 41.58
N ALA A 164 2.11 14.40 40.93
CA ALA A 164 1.95 13.11 41.60
C ALA A 164 2.99 12.89 42.71
N VAL A 165 4.25 13.28 42.47
CA VAL A 165 5.31 13.24 43.49
C VAL A 165 5.01 14.20 44.63
N GLN A 166 4.54 15.43 44.36
CA GLN A 166 4.16 16.38 45.39
C GLN A 166 3.01 15.85 46.25
N GLU A 167 1.99 15.26 45.64
CA GLU A 167 0.87 14.60 46.34
C GLU A 167 1.36 13.42 47.18
N ALA A 168 2.24 12.58 46.63
CA ALA A 168 2.83 11.46 47.34
C ALA A 168 3.65 11.91 48.56
N VAL A 169 4.46 12.96 48.43
CA VAL A 169 5.24 13.54 49.55
C VAL A 169 4.33 14.17 50.60
N GLN A 170 3.18 14.68 50.19
CA GLN A 170 2.19 15.22 51.12
C GLN A 170 1.44 14.13 51.90
N SER A 171 1.46 12.88 51.42
CA SER A 171 0.84 11.73 52.08
C SER A 171 1.38 11.54 53.50
N PRO A 172 0.51 11.38 54.51
CA PRO A 172 0.93 11.12 55.89
C PRO A 172 1.87 9.93 56.03
N LEU A 173 1.67 8.86 55.25
CA LEU A 173 2.54 7.68 55.27
C LEU A 173 3.97 8.04 54.81
N PHE A 174 4.09 8.78 53.71
CA PHE A 174 5.38 9.20 53.19
C PHE A 174 6.08 10.18 54.12
N LYS A 175 5.34 11.14 54.72
CA LYS A 175 5.89 12.07 55.73
C LYS A 175 6.43 11.34 56.95
N LEU A 176 5.73 10.32 57.44
CA LEU A 176 6.20 9.51 58.57
C LEU A 176 7.49 8.77 58.24
N GLU A 177 7.59 8.22 57.03
CA GLU A 177 8.79 7.54 56.56
C GLU A 177 9.96 8.52 56.38
N LEU A 178 9.69 9.70 55.82
CA LEU A 178 10.68 10.78 55.72
C LEU A 178 11.19 11.20 57.10
N MET A 179 10.29 11.39 58.07
CA MET A 179 10.62 11.74 59.45
C MET A 179 11.45 10.64 60.14
N LYS A 180 11.14 9.37 59.89
CA LYS A 180 11.96 8.24 60.39
C LYS A 180 13.37 8.27 59.80
N ILE A 181 13.51 8.50 58.49
CA ILE A 181 14.81 8.61 57.83
C ILE A 181 15.61 9.79 58.40
N LEU A 182 14.97 10.96 58.54
CA LEU A 182 15.57 12.15 59.16
C LEU A 182 16.05 11.86 60.60
N GLN A 183 15.24 11.15 61.39
CA GLN A 183 15.63 10.75 62.75
C GLN A 183 16.81 9.76 62.76
N THR A 184 16.89 8.84 61.80
CA THR A 184 18.03 7.91 61.67
C THR A 184 19.30 8.66 61.29
N VAL A 185 19.26 9.52 60.26
CA VAL A 185 20.43 10.31 59.83
C VAL A 185 20.92 11.21 60.97
N VAL A 186 20.01 11.86 61.70
CA VAL A 186 20.38 12.70 62.85
C VAL A 186 20.98 11.86 63.99
N LYS A 187 20.50 10.64 64.24
CA LYS A 187 21.09 9.73 65.24
C LYS A 187 22.46 9.21 64.82
N ASP A 188 22.67 8.98 63.53
CA ASP A 188 23.95 8.51 62.98
C ASP A 188 25.00 9.64 63.00
N GLU A 189 24.62 10.88 62.65
CA GLU A 189 25.50 12.06 62.71
C GLU A 189 25.79 12.51 64.16
N LEU A 190 24.82 12.38 65.08
CA LEU A 190 25.00 12.73 66.50
C LEU A 190 25.69 11.63 67.32
N ASN A 191 25.93 10.45 66.75
CA ASN A 191 26.79 9.41 67.35
C ASN A 191 28.13 9.33 66.62
N PRO A 192 29.13 10.15 67.01
CA PRO A 192 30.51 9.98 66.54
C PRO A 192 31.22 8.72 67.10
N ASP A 193 30.50 7.80 67.73
CA ASP A 193 31.06 6.61 68.40
C ASP A 193 30.65 5.30 67.74
N LYS A 194 31.01 5.13 66.47
CA LYS A 194 31.50 3.83 65.98
C LYS A 194 32.71 4.02 65.07
N THR A 195 33.88 3.86 65.70
CA THR A 195 35.21 3.55 65.14
C THR A 195 36.16 4.70 64.74
N LYS A 196 36.65 5.41 65.77
CA LYS A 196 38.11 5.58 65.94
C LYS A 196 38.56 4.75 67.15
N PRO A 197 39.48 3.78 67.02
CA PRO A 197 40.28 3.34 68.15
C PRO A 197 41.48 4.29 68.31
N SER A 198 41.60 4.85 69.51
CA SER A 198 42.72 5.68 69.93
C SER A 198 44.02 4.88 70.07
N GLN A 199 45.10 5.62 69.88
CA GLN A 199 46.53 5.30 69.87
C GLN A 199 47.11 4.91 71.25
N GLY A 200 48.05 3.94 71.28
CA GLY A 200 49.30 4.08 72.06
C GLY A 200 49.68 3.08 73.18
N GLY A 201 50.60 2.14 72.86
CA GLY A 201 51.70 1.60 73.72
C GLY A 201 51.35 0.57 74.81
N LYS A 202 52.13 -0.49 75.10
CA LYS A 202 53.49 -0.92 74.73
C LYS A 202 53.68 -2.40 75.17
N GLU A 203 54.70 -3.04 74.58
CA GLU A 203 55.41 -4.28 75.00
C GLU A 203 54.87 -5.67 74.66
N GLY A 204 55.67 -6.42 73.90
CA GLY A 204 55.78 -7.88 74.07
C GLY A 204 55.97 -8.74 72.81
N GLY A 205 57.16 -8.70 72.19
CA GLY A 205 57.81 -9.92 71.69
C GLY A 205 57.61 -10.39 70.23
N GLY A 206 58.65 -10.16 69.41
CA GLY A 206 59.40 -11.26 68.76
C GLY A 206 59.00 -11.76 67.36
N GLY A 207 59.97 -11.70 66.43
CA GLY A 207 60.09 -12.61 65.26
C GLY A 207 59.68 -11.98 63.91
N GLN A 208 60.56 -11.31 63.17
CA GLN A 208 61.61 -11.83 62.27
C GLN A 208 61.14 -12.08 60.82
N GLY A 209 61.68 -11.25 59.91
CA GLY A 209 62.18 -11.69 58.60
C GLY A 209 61.26 -11.49 57.39
N GLY A 210 61.73 -10.71 56.40
CA GLY A 210 61.22 -10.81 55.02
C GLY A 210 61.38 -9.55 54.18
N ASN A 211 62.48 -9.49 53.45
CA ASN A 211 62.94 -8.43 52.54
C ASN A 211 62.19 -8.39 51.18
N GLN A 212 62.12 -7.21 50.55
CA GLN A 212 62.13 -6.86 49.10
C GLN A 212 61.14 -5.72 48.81
N GLU A 213 61.51 -4.48 48.49
CA GLU A 213 62.47 -3.91 47.50
C GLU A 213 61.92 -3.83 46.06
N GLY A 214 62.00 -2.61 45.50
CA GLY A 214 61.67 -2.24 44.11
C GLY A 214 60.39 -1.40 44.02
N GLY A 215 60.43 -0.06 43.93
CA GLY A 215 61.03 0.75 42.85
C GLY A 215 59.87 1.22 41.95
N GLY A 216 59.46 2.50 41.99
CA GLY A 216 59.92 3.56 41.08
C GLY A 216 59.32 3.37 39.68
N GLU A 217 58.82 4.33 38.91
CA GLU A 217 58.70 5.78 38.95
C GLU A 217 58.05 6.14 37.59
N GLY A 218 57.29 7.23 37.51
CA GLY A 218 57.01 7.96 36.25
C GLY A 218 56.05 7.29 35.26
N GLY A 219 55.09 7.98 34.65
CA GLY A 219 55.01 9.42 34.41
C GLY A 219 54.78 9.63 32.90
N GLY A 220 53.76 10.43 32.59
CA GLY A 220 53.78 11.29 31.41
C GLY A 220 53.34 10.69 30.08
N GLY A 221 52.10 11.01 29.71
CA GLY A 221 51.92 12.07 28.71
C GLY A 221 51.87 11.64 27.24
N GLY A 222 50.70 11.88 26.65
CA GLY A 222 50.63 12.84 25.55
C GLY A 222 50.51 12.28 24.14
N GLY A 223 49.35 12.53 23.55
CA GLY A 223 49.31 13.33 22.33
C GLY A 223 49.17 12.60 21.00
N GLY A 224 47.96 12.70 20.44
CA GLY A 224 47.78 13.49 19.21
C GLY A 224 47.87 12.78 17.85
N GLY A 225 46.95 13.18 16.97
CA GLY A 225 46.95 12.92 15.52
C GLY A 225 45.86 11.92 15.13
N GLY A 226 44.84 12.24 14.31
CA GLY A 226 44.71 13.30 13.33
C GLY A 226 44.60 12.69 11.93
N GLY A 227 43.45 12.91 11.27
CA GLY A 227 43.18 12.65 9.85
C GLY A 227 42.70 11.23 9.53
N ASN A 228 41.96 10.96 8.46
CA ASN A 228 41.26 11.74 7.45
C ASN A 228 40.36 10.71 6.73
N GLY A 229 39.19 11.11 6.21
CA GLY A 229 38.30 10.24 5.45
C GLY A 229 36.88 10.77 5.43
#